data_AF-A0A842MHK4-F1
#
_entry.id   AF-A0A842MHK4-F1
#
_cell.length_a   1.000
_cell.length_b   1.000
_cell.length_c   1.000
_cell.angle_alpha   90.00
_cell.angle_beta   90.00
_cell.angle_gamma   90.00
#
_symmetry.space_group_name_H-M   'P 1'
#
loop_
_entity.id
_entity.type
_entity.pdbx_description
1 polymer ?
#
loop_
_entity_poly.entity_id
_entity_poly.type
_entity_poly.pdbx_seq_one_letter_code
_entity_poly.pdbx_strand_id
1 'polypeptide(L)'
;AIDDEACMSLVRLFNEPAGRAYLVKQGVPEALVEKLDLLGISGIANLLSSIKFAKWYELGEHDIVLTVLTDSMELYQSRLQELREERGDYTEKQAAADYARYLLGMNIEYMEELSYWDRRRIHNLKYYTWVEQQGKTYAEIQAQWYDREYWESVHQQVGHIDELIREFNARTGLLKEFE
;
A
#
# COMPACT_ATOMS: atom_id res chain seq x y z
N ALA A 1 -6.79 9.85 -3.58
CA ALA A 1 -5.93 9.63 -2.38
C ALA A 1 -6.67 8.75 -1.38
N ILE A 2 -5.92 7.98 -0.59
CA ILE A 2 -6.44 7.25 0.58
C ILE A 2 -6.04 8.06 1.82
N ASP A 3 -6.96 8.16 2.77
CA ASP A 3 -6.71 8.79 4.06
C ASP A 3 -5.87 7.85 4.93
N ASP A 4 -4.74 8.34 5.44
CA ASP A 4 -3.86 7.55 6.31
C ASP A 4 -4.61 7.00 7.52
N GLU A 5 -5.57 7.76 8.06
CA GLU A 5 -6.37 7.31 9.21
C GLU A 5 -7.22 6.08 8.87
N ALA A 6 -7.68 5.95 7.62
CA ALA A 6 -8.40 4.76 7.17
C ALA A 6 -7.48 3.52 7.23
N CYS A 7 -6.23 3.66 6.78
CA CYS A 7 -5.26 2.58 6.87
C CYS A 7 -4.96 2.22 8.33
N MET A 8 -4.71 3.21 9.18
CA MET A 8 -4.38 2.99 10.59
C MET A 8 -5.52 2.38 11.40
N SER A 9 -6.75 2.80 11.16
CA SER A 9 -7.94 2.20 11.76
C SER A 9 -8.12 0.73 11.33
N LEU A 10 -7.92 0.44 10.04
CA LEU A 10 -8.04 -0.93 9.53
C LEU A 10 -6.90 -1.85 9.95
N VAL A 11 -5.70 -1.33 10.22
CA VAL A 11 -4.64 -2.10 10.89
C VAL A 11 -5.17 -2.70 12.19
N ARG A 12 -5.88 -1.92 13.01
CA ARG A 12 -6.46 -2.44 14.25
C ARG A 12 -7.59 -3.43 13.97
N LEU A 13 -8.48 -3.13 13.03
CA LEU A 13 -9.57 -4.03 12.64
C LEU A 13 -9.06 -5.42 12.21
N PHE A 14 -7.96 -5.46 11.45
CA PHE A 14 -7.41 -6.67 10.86
C PHE A 14 -6.51 -7.48 11.81
N ASN A 15 -5.97 -6.85 12.87
CA ASN A 15 -4.96 -7.47 13.72
C ASN A 15 -5.37 -7.59 15.19
N GLU A 16 -6.38 -6.84 15.65
CA GLU A 16 -6.83 -6.94 17.03
C GLU A 16 -7.95 -7.98 17.20
N PRO A 17 -7.99 -8.72 18.33
CA PRO A 17 -8.97 -9.79 18.55
C PRO A 17 -10.42 -9.34 18.37
N ALA A 18 -10.79 -8.16 18.89
CA ALA A 18 -12.14 -7.63 18.76
C ALA A 18 -12.51 -7.31 17.30
N GLY A 19 -11.54 -6.87 16.50
CA GLY A 19 -11.73 -6.59 15.08
C GLY A 19 -11.93 -7.86 14.25
N ARG A 20 -11.05 -8.86 14.45
CA ARG A 20 -11.17 -10.18 13.82
C ARG A 20 -12.49 -10.87 14.17
N ALA A 21 -12.86 -10.88 15.44
CA ALA A 21 -14.13 -11.45 15.90
C ALA A 21 -15.34 -10.73 15.27
N TYR A 22 -15.27 -9.41 15.15
CA TYR A 22 -16.32 -8.63 14.49
C TYR A 22 -16.45 -8.98 12.99
N LEU A 23 -15.34 -9.13 12.26
CA LEU A 23 -15.35 -9.52 10.84
C LEU A 23 -15.97 -10.90 10.62
N VAL A 24 -15.64 -11.87 11.47
CA VAL A 24 -16.28 -13.21 11.43
C VAL A 24 -17.78 -13.09 11.66
N LYS A 25 -18.22 -12.26 12.61
CA LYS A 25 -19.64 -11.98 12.86
C LYS A 25 -20.34 -11.31 11.66
N GLN A 26 -19.62 -10.56 10.82
CA GLN A 26 -20.13 -10.02 9.56
C GLN A 26 -20.13 -11.05 8.41
N GLY A 27 -19.71 -12.29 8.66
CA GLY A 27 -19.74 -13.37 7.67
C GLY A 27 -18.45 -13.51 6.84
N VAL A 28 -17.37 -12.80 7.19
CA VAL A 28 -16.07 -13.02 6.55
C VAL A 28 -15.52 -14.39 6.99
N PRO A 29 -15.10 -15.27 6.07
CA PRO A 29 -14.57 -16.58 6.43
C PRO A 29 -13.40 -16.50 7.40
N GLU A 30 -13.42 -17.32 8.45
CA GLU A 30 -12.40 -17.32 9.51
C GLU A 30 -10.99 -17.56 8.96
N ALA A 31 -10.85 -18.50 8.02
CA ALA A 31 -9.59 -18.78 7.32
C ALA A 31 -9.02 -17.60 6.51
N LEU A 32 -9.85 -16.62 6.14
CA LEU A 32 -9.40 -15.36 5.54
C LEU A 32 -9.02 -14.36 6.63
N VAL A 33 -9.86 -14.21 7.67
CA VAL A 33 -9.61 -13.30 8.80
C VAL A 33 -8.29 -13.60 9.49
N GLU A 34 -7.96 -14.88 9.65
CA GLU A 34 -6.68 -15.35 10.23
C GLU A 34 -5.44 -14.90 9.45
N LYS A 35 -5.60 -14.55 8.17
CA LYS A 35 -4.50 -14.12 7.27
C LYS A 35 -4.46 -12.61 7.06
N LEU A 36 -5.33 -11.83 7.70
CA LEU A 36 -5.38 -10.39 7.45
C LEU A 36 -4.15 -9.63 7.99
N ASP A 37 -3.34 -10.25 8.85
CA ASP A 37 -2.01 -9.74 9.23
C ASP A 37 -1.00 -9.76 8.08
N LEU A 38 -1.26 -10.51 7.01
CA LEU A 38 -0.49 -10.40 5.77
C LEU A 38 -0.70 -9.04 5.07
N LEU A 39 -1.70 -8.25 5.47
CA LEU A 39 -1.91 -6.90 4.98
C LEU A 39 -1.27 -5.89 5.94
N GLY A 40 -0.09 -5.41 5.57
CA GLY A 40 0.55 -4.24 6.17
C GLY A 40 -0.15 -2.94 5.77
N ILE A 41 0.38 -1.81 6.25
CA ILE A 41 -0.23 -0.48 6.06
C ILE A 41 -0.40 -0.15 4.57
N SER A 42 0.62 -0.43 3.74
CA SER A 42 0.56 -0.09 2.31
C SER A 42 -0.33 -1.07 1.53
N GLY A 43 -0.36 -2.34 1.94
CA GLY A 43 -1.29 -3.35 1.43
C GLY A 43 -2.75 -2.98 1.72
N ILE A 44 -3.04 -2.45 2.90
CA ILE A 44 -4.36 -1.90 3.23
C ILE A 44 -4.68 -0.71 2.34
N ALA A 45 -3.73 0.21 2.12
CA ALA A 45 -3.93 1.34 1.21
C ALA A 45 -4.24 0.87 -0.22
N ASN A 46 -3.59 -0.19 -0.71
CA ASN A 46 -3.86 -0.80 -2.01
C ASN A 46 -5.23 -1.48 -2.08
N LEU A 47 -5.66 -2.15 -1.00
CA LEU A 47 -7.01 -2.70 -0.89
C LEU A 47 -8.06 -1.58 -0.97
N LEU A 48 -7.91 -0.51 -0.19
CA LEU A 48 -8.83 0.62 -0.22
C LEU A 48 -8.83 1.33 -1.57
N SER A 49 -7.67 1.46 -2.19
CA SER A 49 -7.55 1.99 -3.56
C SER A 49 -8.28 1.12 -4.57
N SER A 50 -8.24 -0.21 -4.40
CA SER A 50 -8.95 -1.16 -5.26
C SER A 50 -10.47 -1.03 -5.12
N ILE A 51 -10.96 -0.87 -3.88
CA ILE A 51 -12.39 -0.60 -3.61
C ILE A 51 -12.81 0.73 -4.25
N LYS A 52 -12.02 1.79 -4.04
CA LYS A 52 -12.28 3.12 -4.61
C LYS A 52 -12.25 3.09 -6.15
N PHE A 53 -11.29 2.40 -6.74
CA PHE A 53 -11.19 2.18 -8.18
C PHE A 53 -12.42 1.45 -8.73
N ALA A 54 -12.82 0.36 -8.09
CA ALA A 54 -13.99 -0.40 -8.49
C ALA A 54 -15.28 0.45 -8.46
N LYS A 55 -15.43 1.29 -7.42
CA LYS A 55 -16.56 2.22 -7.32
C LYS A 55 -16.49 3.34 -8.37
N TRP A 56 -15.30 3.89 -8.64
CA TRP A 56 -15.11 4.97 -9.62
C TRP A 56 -15.51 4.53 -11.04
N TYR A 57 -15.10 3.34 -11.45
CA TYR A 57 -15.40 2.78 -12.77
C TYR A 57 -16.67 1.93 -12.81
N GLU A 58 -17.46 1.92 -11.73
CA GLU A 58 -18.71 1.16 -11.61
C GLU A 58 -18.56 -0.33 -12.00
N LEU A 59 -17.45 -0.94 -11.59
CA LEU A 59 -17.13 -2.32 -11.94
C LEU A 59 -18.18 -3.31 -11.43
N GLY A 60 -18.52 -4.28 -12.26
CA GLY A 60 -19.51 -5.32 -11.99
C GLY A 60 -18.90 -6.70 -11.76
N GLU A 61 -19.76 -7.71 -11.73
CA GLU A 61 -19.38 -9.11 -11.45
C GLU A 61 -18.49 -9.78 -12.51
N HIS A 62 -18.32 -9.13 -13.68
CA HIS A 62 -17.49 -9.63 -14.78
C HIS A 62 -16.12 -8.95 -14.86
N ASP A 63 -15.88 -7.93 -14.02
CA ASP A 63 -14.64 -7.18 -14.00
C ASP A 63 -13.66 -7.76 -12.98
N ILE A 64 -12.36 -7.68 -13.29
CA ILE A 64 -11.29 -8.21 -12.44
C ILE A 64 -10.40 -7.05 -12.01
N VAL A 65 -10.22 -6.89 -10.70
CA VAL A 65 -9.21 -5.99 -10.12
C VAL A 65 -8.04 -6.83 -9.62
N LEU A 66 -6.88 -6.65 -10.24
CA LEU A 66 -5.62 -7.20 -9.75
C LEU A 66 -4.90 -6.13 -8.92
N THR A 67 -4.55 -6.49 -7.69
CA THR A 67 -3.82 -5.61 -6.77
C THR A 67 -2.71 -6.37 -6.07
N VAL A 68 -1.68 -5.64 -5.64
CA VAL A 68 -0.52 -6.19 -4.93
C VAL A 68 -0.61 -5.76 -3.47
N LEU A 69 -0.58 -6.71 -2.55
CA LEU A 69 -0.41 -6.46 -1.12
C LEU A 69 1.08 -6.42 -0.85
N THR A 70 1.63 -5.22 -0.70
CA THR A 70 3.06 -4.93 -0.83
C THR A 70 3.89 -5.30 0.40
N ASP A 71 3.25 -5.49 1.53
CA ASP A 71 3.84 -5.53 2.86
C ASP A 71 2.90 -6.26 3.81
N SER A 72 3.45 -6.89 4.84
CA SER A 72 2.72 -7.53 5.93
C SER A 72 2.89 -6.76 7.24
N MET A 73 2.07 -7.09 8.24
CA MET A 73 2.20 -6.52 9.58
C MET A 73 3.45 -6.97 10.34
N GLU A 74 4.22 -7.94 9.84
CA GLU A 74 5.53 -8.28 10.41
C GLU A 74 6.47 -7.06 10.44
N LEU A 75 6.36 -6.17 9.45
CA LEU A 75 7.15 -4.93 9.38
C LEU A 75 6.66 -3.82 10.33
N TYR A 76 5.43 -3.94 10.88
CA TYR A 76 4.75 -2.83 11.57
C TYR A 76 4.22 -3.20 12.96
N GLN A 77 4.77 -4.24 13.60
CA GLN A 77 4.33 -4.67 14.93
C GLN A 77 4.40 -3.55 15.98
N SER A 78 5.46 -2.72 15.94
CA SER A 78 5.59 -1.57 16.84
C SER A 78 4.44 -0.57 16.66
N ARG A 79 3.94 -0.41 15.43
CA ARG A 79 2.86 0.53 15.15
C ARG A 79 1.55 0.11 15.82
N LEU A 80 1.26 -1.19 15.85
CA LEU A 80 0.07 -1.69 16.53
C LEU A 80 0.16 -1.46 18.04
N GLN A 81 1.35 -1.60 18.63
CA GLN A 81 1.58 -1.28 20.02
C GLN A 81 1.38 0.22 20.31
N GLU A 82 2.00 1.10 19.51
CA GLU A 82 1.83 2.55 19.64
C GLU A 82 0.36 2.98 19.55
N LEU A 83 -0.41 2.40 18.63
CA LEU A 83 -1.85 2.68 18.51
C LEU A 83 -2.64 2.25 19.75
N ARG A 84 -2.26 1.16 20.43
CA ARG A 84 -2.89 0.75 21.70
C ARG A 84 -2.54 1.72 22.83
N GLU A 85 -1.30 2.19 22.89
CA GLU A 85 -0.85 3.16 23.88
C GLU A 85 -1.53 4.52 23.68
N GLU A 86 -1.65 4.99 22.44
CA GLU A 86 -2.26 6.27 22.10
C GLU A 86 -3.80 6.25 22.25
N ARG A 87 -4.45 5.18 21.78
CA ARG A 87 -5.92 5.15 21.57
C ARG A 87 -6.65 4.22 22.54
N GLY A 88 -5.93 3.51 23.41
CA GLY A 88 -6.48 2.54 24.35
C GLY A 88 -6.98 1.26 23.67
N ASP A 89 -7.72 0.45 24.44
CA ASP A 89 -8.23 -0.85 24.00
C ASP A 89 -9.11 -0.76 22.75
N TYR A 90 -8.98 -1.76 21.86
CA TYR A 90 -9.84 -1.89 20.68
C TYR A 90 -11.07 -2.72 21.01
N THR A 91 -12.25 -2.11 20.83
CA THR A 91 -13.54 -2.68 21.23
C THR A 91 -14.37 -3.08 20.01
N GLU A 92 -15.36 -3.95 20.21
CA GLU A 92 -16.33 -4.31 19.15
C GLU A 92 -17.03 -3.08 18.56
N LYS A 93 -17.29 -2.04 19.37
CA LYS A 93 -17.91 -0.80 18.89
C LYS A 93 -17.01 -0.02 17.93
N GLN A 94 -15.70 0.03 18.21
CA GLN A 94 -14.72 0.63 17.31
C GLN A 94 -14.58 -0.22 16.05
N ALA A 95 -14.49 -1.55 16.17
CA ALA A 95 -14.46 -2.46 15.03
C ALA A 95 -15.66 -2.24 14.09
N ALA A 96 -16.87 -2.09 14.65
CA ALA A 96 -18.06 -1.77 13.88
C ALA A 96 -18.00 -0.41 13.19
N ALA A 97 -17.51 0.61 13.90
CA ALA A 97 -17.36 1.95 13.35
C ALA A 97 -16.35 1.98 12.20
N ASP A 98 -15.17 1.37 12.38
CA ASP A 98 -14.09 1.36 11.39
C ASP A 98 -14.47 0.52 10.16
N TYR A 99 -15.08 -0.65 10.37
CA TYR A 99 -15.62 -1.48 9.28
C TYR A 99 -16.65 -0.72 8.45
N ALA A 100 -17.64 -0.09 9.09
CA ALA A 100 -18.69 0.64 8.40
C ALA A 100 -18.14 1.89 7.68
N ARG A 101 -17.27 2.64 8.34
CA ARG A 101 -16.73 3.90 7.81
C ARG A 101 -15.70 3.69 6.71
N TYR A 102 -14.70 2.84 6.95
CA TYR A 102 -13.51 2.79 6.09
C TYR A 102 -13.54 1.67 5.04
N LEU A 103 -14.27 0.58 5.28
CA LEU A 103 -14.47 -0.46 4.25
C LEU A 103 -15.75 -0.22 3.46
N LEU A 104 -16.91 -0.33 4.12
CA LEU A 104 -18.20 -0.19 3.42
C LEU A 104 -18.40 1.23 2.89
N GLY A 105 -18.08 2.22 3.72
CA GLY A 105 -18.20 3.64 3.45
C GLY A 105 -17.12 4.23 2.55
N MET A 106 -16.17 3.44 2.03
CA MET A 106 -15.11 3.95 1.15
C MET A 106 -15.73 4.66 -0.06
N ASN A 107 -15.53 5.97 -0.17
CA ASN A 107 -16.12 6.79 -1.22
C ASN A 107 -15.19 6.90 -2.43
N ILE A 108 -15.53 7.80 -3.36
CA ILE A 108 -14.75 8.08 -4.57
C ILE A 108 -14.05 9.44 -4.54
N GLU A 109 -14.02 10.11 -3.38
CA GLU A 109 -13.44 11.44 -3.25
C GLU A 109 -11.93 11.43 -3.54
N TYR A 110 -11.42 12.54 -4.06
CA TYR A 110 -10.00 12.69 -4.40
C TYR A 110 -9.48 11.62 -5.39
N MET A 111 -10.37 11.05 -6.21
CA MET A 111 -10.02 10.24 -7.38
C MET A 111 -10.09 11.15 -8.63
N GLU A 112 -9.15 10.99 -9.55
CA GLU A 112 -9.04 11.85 -10.73
C GLU A 112 -8.53 11.02 -11.93
N GLU A 113 -9.21 11.14 -13.06
CA GLU A 113 -8.69 10.67 -14.34
C GLU A 113 -7.79 11.74 -14.94
N LEU A 114 -6.51 11.40 -15.11
CA LEU A 114 -5.50 12.40 -15.47
C LEU A 114 -5.45 12.64 -16.98
N SER A 115 -5.69 13.88 -17.39
CA SER A 115 -5.34 14.35 -18.74
C SER A 115 -3.81 14.41 -18.92
N TYR A 116 -3.36 14.69 -20.15
CA TYR A 116 -1.94 14.93 -20.41
C TYR A 116 -1.35 16.03 -19.51
N TRP A 117 -2.10 17.12 -19.31
CA TRP A 117 -1.62 18.27 -18.54
C TRP A 117 -1.62 18.00 -17.04
N ASP A 118 -2.54 17.16 -16.54
CA ASP A 118 -2.57 16.75 -15.13
C ASP A 118 -1.38 15.84 -14.81
N ARG A 119 -1.09 14.87 -15.70
CA ARG A 119 0.12 14.05 -15.60
C ARG A 119 1.38 14.93 -15.63
N ARG A 120 1.42 15.95 -16.49
CA ARG A 120 2.56 16.87 -16.59
C ARG A 120 2.71 17.73 -15.35
N ARG A 121 1.60 18.19 -14.76
CA ARG A 121 1.58 18.91 -13.49
C ARG A 121 2.18 18.05 -12.38
N ILE A 122 1.75 16.79 -12.24
CA ILE A 122 2.28 15.86 -11.24
C ILE A 122 3.77 15.57 -11.50
N HIS A 123 4.16 15.35 -12.76
CA HIS A 123 5.55 15.15 -13.13
C HIS A 123 6.45 16.31 -12.67
N ASN A 124 6.00 17.55 -12.85
CA ASN A 124 6.75 18.74 -12.45
C ASN A 124 6.92 18.86 -10.92
N LEU A 125 6.05 18.25 -10.10
CA LEU A 125 6.21 18.25 -8.64
C LEU A 125 7.50 17.56 -8.18
N LYS A 126 8.07 16.66 -9.00
CA LYS A 126 9.35 16.01 -8.72
C LYS A 126 10.49 17.01 -8.55
N TYR A 127 10.41 18.22 -9.13
CA TYR A 127 11.49 19.20 -9.05
C TYR A 127 11.90 19.48 -7.59
N TYR A 128 10.95 19.82 -6.72
CA TYR A 128 11.25 20.20 -5.34
C TYR A 128 11.88 19.04 -4.55
N THR A 129 11.29 17.85 -4.64
CA THR A 129 11.78 16.73 -3.85
C THR A 129 13.03 16.10 -4.46
N TRP A 130 13.08 15.90 -5.78
CA TRP A 130 14.14 15.12 -6.40
C TRP A 130 15.35 15.99 -6.74
N VAL A 131 15.13 17.19 -7.28
CA VAL A 131 16.23 18.08 -7.65
C VAL A 131 16.76 18.81 -6.42
N GLU A 132 15.91 19.54 -5.70
CA GLU A 132 16.40 20.38 -4.60
C GLU A 132 16.83 19.59 -3.37
N GLN A 133 16.16 18.47 -3.05
CA GLN A 133 16.43 17.71 -1.82
C GLN A 133 17.28 16.44 -2.05
N GLN A 134 17.12 15.76 -3.19
CA GLN A 134 17.80 14.48 -3.45
C GLN A 134 18.94 14.57 -4.49
N GLY A 135 19.24 15.77 -4.99
CA GLY A 135 20.40 16.00 -5.87
C GLY A 135 20.26 15.44 -7.29
N LYS A 136 19.04 15.12 -7.74
CA LYS A 136 18.78 14.75 -9.14
C LYS A 136 18.94 15.97 -10.05
N THR A 137 19.22 15.74 -11.33
CA THR A 137 19.31 16.86 -12.28
C THR A 137 17.96 17.17 -12.92
N TYR A 138 17.69 18.44 -13.24
CA TYR A 138 16.49 18.79 -13.99
C TYR A 138 16.44 18.11 -15.37
N ALA A 139 17.60 17.91 -16.01
CA ALA A 139 17.72 17.18 -17.26
C ALA A 139 17.24 15.72 -17.12
N GLU A 140 17.61 15.02 -16.03
CA GLU A 140 17.12 13.67 -15.72
C GLU A 140 15.60 13.65 -15.54
N ILE A 141 15.03 14.66 -14.87
CA ILE A 141 13.56 14.77 -14.74
C ILE A 141 12.92 14.94 -16.13
N GLN A 142 13.45 15.80 -16.99
CA GLN A 142 12.91 15.95 -18.36
C GLN A 142 13.07 14.68 -19.20
N ALA A 143 14.16 13.92 -19.01
CA ALA A 143 14.37 12.63 -19.68
C ALA A 143 13.27 11.62 -19.31
N GLN A 144 12.88 11.53 -18.03
CA GLN A 144 11.76 10.68 -17.60
C GLN A 144 10.43 10.96 -18.32
N TRP A 145 10.26 12.15 -18.91
CA TRP A 145 9.05 12.55 -19.64
C TRP A 145 9.19 12.43 -21.16
N TYR A 146 10.32 12.84 -21.73
CA TYR A 146 10.48 12.93 -23.18
C TYR A 146 11.28 11.78 -23.80
N ASP A 147 12.17 11.15 -23.03
CA ASP A 147 12.91 9.99 -23.49
C ASP A 147 12.05 8.74 -23.30
N ARG A 148 11.67 8.13 -24.43
CA ARG A 148 10.80 6.94 -24.45
C ARG A 148 11.49 5.71 -23.92
N GLU A 149 12.82 5.66 -23.99
CA GLU A 149 13.62 4.51 -23.55
C GLU A 149 14.03 4.63 -22.08
N TYR A 150 13.80 5.78 -21.43
CA TYR A 150 14.23 6.03 -20.07
C TYR A 150 13.80 4.92 -19.11
N TRP A 151 12.50 4.62 -19.05
CA TRP A 151 11.98 3.60 -18.13
C TRP A 151 12.27 2.16 -18.59
N GLU A 152 12.31 1.93 -19.91
CA GLU A 152 12.66 0.62 -20.46
C GLU A 152 14.11 0.23 -20.09
N SER A 153 15.04 1.17 -20.19
CA SER A 153 16.44 0.98 -19.79
C SER A 153 16.60 0.68 -18.30
N VAL A 154 15.69 1.18 -17.45
CA VAL A 154 15.66 0.85 -16.01
C VAL A 154 15.22 -0.60 -15.82
N HIS A 155 14.17 -1.05 -16.51
CA HIS A 155 13.70 -2.44 -16.41
C HIS A 155 14.74 -3.45 -16.92
N GLN A 156 15.57 -3.07 -17.89
CA GLN A 156 16.66 -3.94 -18.38
C GLN A 156 17.75 -4.21 -17.32
N GLN A 157 17.79 -3.45 -16.22
CA GLN A 157 18.78 -3.63 -15.14
C GLN A 157 18.43 -4.76 -14.16
N VAL A 158 17.22 -5.34 -14.24
CA VAL A 158 16.74 -6.35 -13.28
C VAL A 158 17.73 -7.50 -13.10
N GLY A 159 18.28 -8.05 -14.19
CA GLY A 159 19.24 -9.16 -14.11
C GLY A 159 20.52 -8.80 -13.35
N HIS A 160 21.05 -7.59 -13.57
CA HIS A 160 22.24 -7.11 -12.86
C HIS A 160 21.94 -6.80 -11.39
N ILE A 161 20.78 -6.22 -11.09
CA ILE A 161 20.34 -5.98 -9.71
C ILE A 161 20.19 -7.32 -8.96
N ASP A 162 19.65 -8.35 -9.60
CA ASP A 162 19.54 -9.70 -9.02
C ASP A 162 20.91 -10.29 -8.66
N GLU A 163 21.92 -10.12 -9.52
CA GLU A 163 23.29 -10.53 -9.24
C GLU A 163 23.84 -9.79 -8.01
N LEU A 164 23.69 -8.47 -7.96
CA LEU A 164 24.12 -7.65 -6.81
C LEU A 164 23.42 -8.04 -5.51
N ILE A 165 22.12 -8.37 -5.56
CA ILE A 165 21.35 -8.85 -4.40
C ILE A 165 21.92 -10.19 -3.91
N ARG A 166 22.21 -11.13 -4.82
CA ARG A 166 22.81 -12.43 -4.45
C ARG A 166 24.19 -12.26 -3.82
N GLU A 167 25.03 -11.41 -4.41
CA GLU A 167 26.36 -11.10 -3.84
C GLU A 167 26.25 -10.45 -2.46
N PHE A 168 25.34 -9.49 -2.29
CA PHE A 168 25.08 -8.87 -1.00
C PHE A 168 24.64 -9.92 0.04
N ASN A 169 23.65 -10.74 -0.28
CA ASN A 169 23.16 -11.79 0.62
C ASN A 169 24.21 -12.85 0.95
N ALA A 170 25.08 -13.20 -0.01
CA ALA A 170 26.22 -14.09 0.25
C ALA A 170 27.22 -13.48 1.25
N ARG A 171 27.42 -12.15 1.18
CA ARG A 171 28.31 -11.41 2.08
C ARG A 171 27.74 -11.21 3.48
N THR A 172 26.43 -11.19 3.66
CA THR A 172 25.82 -11.10 5.00
C THR A 172 26.01 -12.38 5.81
N GLY A 173 26.21 -13.53 5.14
CA GLY A 173 26.41 -14.84 5.80
C GLY A 173 25.12 -15.48 6.34
N LEU A 174 24.00 -14.76 6.32
CA LEU A 174 22.71 -15.19 6.88
C LEU A 174 22.11 -16.39 6.14
N LEU A 175 22.44 -16.58 4.86
CA LEU A 175 21.93 -17.72 4.07
C LEU A 175 22.41 -19.08 4.59
N LYS A 176 23.53 -19.14 5.32
CA LYS A 176 24.04 -20.39 5.92
C LYS A 176 23.24 -20.83 7.15
N GLU A 177 22.42 -19.95 7.72
CA GLU A 177 21.57 -20.27 8.88
C GLU A 177 20.22 -20.89 8.46
N PHE A 178 19.92 -20.93 7.16
CA PHE A 178 18.69 -21.49 6.58
C PHE A 178 18.93 -22.78 5.74
N GLU A 179 20.15 -23.29 5.71
CA GLU A 179 20.51 -24.64 5.20
C GLU A 179 20.54 -25.67 6.35
#